data_AF-A0A960ADF1-F1
#
_entry.id   AF-A0A960ADF1-F1
#
_cell.length_a   1.000
_cell.length_b   1.000
_cell.length_c   1.000
_cell.angle_alpha   90.00
_cell.angle_beta   90.00
_cell.angle_gamma   90.00
#
_symmetry.space_group_name_H-M   'P 1'
#
loop_
_entity.id
_entity.type
_entity.pdbx_description
1 polymer ?
#
loop_
_entity_poly.entity_id
_entity_poly.type
_entity_poly.pdbx_seq_one_letter_code
_entity_poly.pdbx_strand_id
1 'polypeptide(L)' 'MAHVKRFDHVGITVADLESATAFFVGLGLEVEGTGSVQGEFVETVCGIPGAHCEIAMLRPPDGGSRLE' A
#
# COMPACT_ATOMS: atom_id res chain seq x y z
N MET A 1 17.75 21.52 8.03
CA MET A 1 17.18 21.16 6.71
C MET A 1 16.58 19.77 6.83
N ALA A 2 15.42 19.52 6.21
CA ALA A 2 14.85 18.18 6.16
C ALA A 2 15.54 17.38 5.04
N HIS A 3 16.05 16.19 5.35
CA HIS A 3 16.62 15.27 4.37
C HIS A 3 15.68 14.09 4.16
N VAL A 4 15.66 13.56 2.94
CA VAL A 4 14.93 12.31 2.63
C VAL A 4 15.55 11.19 3.47
N LYS A 5 14.71 10.48 4.23
CA LYS A 5 15.16 9.41 5.12
C LYS A 5 15.27 8.07 4.41
N ARG A 6 14.26 7.73 3.60
CA ARG A 6 14.18 6.50 2.79
C ARG A 6 13.08 6.62 1.74
N PHE A 7 13.10 5.70 0.77
CA PHE A 7 11.96 5.43 -0.10
C PHE A 7 11.07 4.38 0.56
N ASP A 8 9.90 4.78 1.05
CA ASP A 8 9.10 3.92 1.94
C ASP A 8 8.39 2.79 1.20
N HIS A 9 7.63 3.14 0.17
CA HIS A 9 6.86 2.21 -0.66
C HIS A 9 6.48 2.83 -2.02
N VAL A 10 5.99 1.99 -2.93
CA VAL A 10 5.23 2.38 -4.13
C VAL A 10 3.80 1.89 -3.94
N GLY A 11 2.81 2.74 -4.24
CA GLY A 11 1.40 2.35 -4.21
C GLY A 11 0.84 1.99 -5.60
N ILE A 12 0.01 0.95 -5.69
CA ILE A 12 -0.72 0.57 -6.91
C ILE A 12 -2.22 0.43 -6.60
N THR A 13 -3.04 1.31 -7.17
CA THR A 13 -4.50 1.14 -7.12
C THR A 13 -4.93 0.03 -8.08
N VAL A 14 -5.60 -0.99 -7.53
CA VAL A 14 -6.09 -2.16 -8.28
C VAL A 14 -7.59 -2.30 -8.16
N ALA A 15 -8.20 -3.01 -9.12
CA ALA A 15 -9.63 -3.30 -9.09
C ALA A 15 -10.00 -4.44 -8.11
N ASP A 16 -9.05 -5.35 -7.83
CA ASP A 16 -9.24 -6.51 -6.96
C ASP A 16 -7.98 -6.75 -6.12
N LEU A 17 -8.10 -6.54 -4.81
CA LEU A 17 -6.96 -6.55 -3.88
C LEU A 17 -6.45 -7.98 -3.64
N GLU A 18 -7.35 -8.96 -3.59
CA GLU A 18 -6.99 -10.36 -3.34
C GLU A 18 -6.17 -10.93 -4.49
N SER A 19 -6.61 -10.70 -5.74
CA SER A 19 -5.93 -11.14 -6.95
C SER A 19 -4.57 -10.48 -7.11
N ALA A 20 -4.46 -9.18 -6.85
CA ALA A 20 -3.20 -8.46 -6.92
C ALA A 20 -2.22 -8.95 -5.82
N THR A 21 -2.71 -9.12 -4.60
CA THR A 21 -1.93 -9.65 -3.48
C THR A 21 -1.38 -11.03 -3.82
N ALA A 22 -2.23 -11.94 -4.29
CA ALA A 22 -1.83 -13.29 -4.67
C ALA A 22 -0.76 -13.30 -5.79
N PHE A 23 -0.89 -12.40 -6.77
CA PHE A 23 0.10 -12.24 -7.83
C PHE A 23 1.48 -11.85 -7.27
N PHE A 24 1.56 -10.80 -6.45
CA PHE A 24 2.84 -10.32 -5.91
C PHE A 24 3.45 -11.27 -4.88
N VAL A 25 2.62 -11.98 -4.11
CA VAL A 25 3.09 -13.08 -3.26
C VAL A 25 3.67 -14.21 -4.11
N GLY A 26 3.04 -14.54 -5.24
CA GLY A 26 3.58 -15.51 -6.21
C GLY A 26 4.92 -15.09 -6.83
N LEU A 27 5.24 -13.79 -6.85
CA LEU A 27 6.54 -13.26 -7.25
C LEU A 27 7.58 -13.25 -6.11
N GLY A 28 7.18 -13.62 -4.89
CA GLY A 28 8.08 -13.74 -3.75
C GLY A 28 8.03 -12.58 -2.75
N LEU A 29 7.06 -11.65 -2.85
CA LEU A 29 6.80 -10.71 -1.77
C LEU A 29 6.02 -11.38 -0.63
N GLU A 30 6.07 -10.79 0.55
CA GLU A 30 5.37 -11.26 1.74
C GLU A 30 4.34 -10.23 2.20
N VAL A 31 3.16 -10.70 2.62
CA VAL A 31 2.15 -9.82 3.24
C VAL A 31 2.69 -9.33 4.57
N GLU A 32 2.87 -8.01 4.69
CA GLU A 32 3.26 -7.34 5.93
C GLU A 32 2.03 -6.98 6.77
N GLY A 33 0.94 -6.56 6.12
CA GLY A 33 -0.32 -6.27 6.79
C GLY A 33 -1.42 -5.81 5.84
N THR A 34 -2.65 -5.84 6.33
CA THR A 34 -3.84 -5.37 5.60
C THR A 34 -4.59 -4.35 6.45
N GLY A 35 -5.35 -3.46 5.81
CA GLY A 35 -6.14 -2.48 6.53
C GLY A 35 -7.19 -1.79 5.67
N SER A 36 -8.16 -1.21 6.36
CA SER A 36 -9.22 -0.38 5.78
C SER A 36 -9.04 1.05 6.30
N VAL A 37 -9.00 2.03 5.41
CA VAL A 37 -8.88 3.45 5.76
C VAL A 37 -10.07 4.21 5.17
N GLN A 38 -10.78 4.93 6.04
CA GLN A 38 -11.95 5.72 5.68
C GLN A 38 -12.03 7.00 6.53
N GLY A 39 -12.78 7.99 6.03
CA GLY A 39 -13.05 9.25 6.71
C GLY A 39 -12.10 10.40 6.33
N GLU A 40 -12.18 11.50 7.09
CA GLU A 40 -11.61 12.80 6.72
C GLU A 40 -10.13 12.74 6.30
N PHE A 41 -9.33 11.89 6.97
CA PHE A 41 -7.92 11.74 6.65
C PHE A 41 -7.68 11.30 5.20
N VAL A 42 -8.29 10.18 4.77
CA VAL A 42 -8.07 9.64 3.42
C VAL A 42 -8.73 10.52 2.36
N GLU A 43 -9.88 11.11 2.67
CA GLU A 43 -10.54 12.07 1.77
C GLU A 43 -9.65 13.30 1.51
N THR A 44 -8.98 13.81 2.55
CA THR A 44 -8.08 14.96 2.44
C THR A 44 -6.81 14.61 1.67
N VAL A 45 -6.21 13.45 1.95
CA VAL A 45 -4.97 13.01 1.27
C VAL A 45 -5.21 12.74 -0.21
N CYS A 46 -6.31 12.06 -0.55
CA CYS A 46 -6.64 11.71 -1.93
C CYS A 46 -7.37 12.82 -2.70
N GLY A 47 -8.00 13.78 -1.99
CA GLY A 47 -8.85 14.80 -2.60
C GLY A 47 -10.17 14.24 -3.17
N ILE A 48 -10.63 13.09 -2.64
CA ILE A 48 -11.82 12.38 -3.12
C ILE A 48 -12.83 12.29 -1.97
N PRO A 49 -13.99 12.97 -2.06
CA PRO A 49 -15.04 12.90 -1.04
C PRO A 49 -15.61 11.48 -0.91
N GLY A 50 -15.77 11.02 0.33
CA GLY A 50 -16.27 9.67 0.62
C GLY A 50 -15.30 8.54 0.24
N ALA A 51 -14.00 8.82 0.10
CA ALA A 51 -12.99 7.81 -0.15
C ALA A 51 -12.95 6.75 0.97
N HIS A 52 -12.92 5.49 0.55
CA HIS A 52 -12.68 4.34 1.40
C HIS A 52 -11.70 3.42 0.65
N CYS A 53 -10.56 3.16 1.26
CA CYS A 53 -9.50 2.35 0.69
C CYS A 53 -9.28 1.08 1.51
N GLU A 54 -9.30 -0.06 0.85
CA GLU A 54 -8.74 -1.31 1.35
C GLU A 54 -7.30 -1.43 0.85
N ILE A 55 -6.39 -1.82 1.73
CA ILE A 55 -4.94 -1.76 1.49
C ILE A 55 -4.30 -3.09 1.92
N ALA A 56 -3.34 -3.56 1.14
CA ALA A 56 -2.44 -4.66 1.50
C ALA A 56 -0.98 -4.23 1.31
N MET A 57 -0.26 -4.08 2.41
CA MET A 57 1.15 -3.76 2.38
C MET A 57 1.96 -5.05 2.22
N LEU A 58 2.84 -5.09 1.23
CA LEU A 58 3.74 -6.19 0.93
C LEU A 58 5.20 -5.76 1.06
N ARG A 59 6.06 -6.67 1.53
CA ARG A 59 7.50 -6.43 1.67
C ARG A 59 8.34 -7.43 0.87
N PRO A 60 9.49 -7.01 0.33
CA PRO A 60 10.49 -7.95 -0.15
C PRO A 60 11.11 -8.74 1.02
N PRO A 61 11.47 -10.01 0.82
CA PRO A 61 12.03 -10.86 1.88
C PRO A 61 13.39 -10.34 2.38
N ASP A 62 14.21 -9.78 1.47
CA ASP A 62 15.53 -9.21 1.78
C ASP A 62 15.45 -7.76 2.30
N GLY A 63 14.23 -7.25 2.54
CA GLY A 63 13.99 -5.85 2.88
C GLY A 63 14.06 -4.91 1.69
N GLY A 64 13.93 -3.61 1.96
CA GLY A 64 13.86 -2.56 0.93
C GLY A 64 12.52 -1.83 0.95
N SER A 65 12.18 -1.22 -0.18
CA SER A 65 10.91 -0.50 -0.34
C SER A 65 9.75 -1.47 -0.50
N ARG A 66 8.65 -1.17 0.19
CA ARG A 66 7.42 -1.98 0.16
C ARG A 66 6.57 -1.69 -1.08
N LEU A 67 5.56 -2.52 -1.28
CA LEU A 67 4.49 -2.32 -2.22
C LEU A 67 3.19 -2.16 -1.44
N GLU A 68 2.44 -1.09 -1.71
CA GLU A 68 1.10 -0.83 -1.15
C GLU A 68 0.02 -1.02 -2.22
#